data_AF-A0A0P9H1T7-F1
#
_entry.id   AF-A0A0P9H1T7-F1
#
_cell.length_a   1.000
_cell.length_b   1.000
_cell.length_c   1.000
_cell.angle_alpha   90.00
_cell.angle_beta   90.00
_cell.angle_gamma   90.00
#
_symmetry.space_group_name_H-M   'P 1'
#
loop_
_entity.id
_entity.type
_entity.pdbx_description
1 polymer ?
#
loop_
_entity_poly.entity_id
_entity_poly.type
_entity_poly.pdbx_seq_one_letter_code
_entity_poly.pdbx_strand_id
1 'polypeptide(L)'
;MGTRQKRQRTAVCEVQLEQLELGIGNLRGYERALVIFRARGQVVGQAWVPVMHGSIAPSTLRAHVPVTAWPLWQHNAAEALPTSALPSASVVVCTRDRTDDLVHCLPGLQRLAQQGHEIIIIDSCPSDQRTAELVA
;
A
#
# COMPACT_ATOMS: atom_id res chain seq x y z
N MET A 1 33.50 13.29 4.12
CA MET A 1 33.03 11.94 4.48
C MET A 1 31.63 12.07 5.07
N GLY A 2 30.59 11.95 4.23
CA GLY A 2 29.20 12.10 4.68
C GLY A 2 28.75 10.85 5.43
N THR A 3 28.29 11.00 6.66
CA THR A 3 27.63 9.96 7.43
C THR A 3 26.43 9.45 6.64
N ARG A 4 26.51 8.20 6.16
CA ARG A 4 25.42 7.54 5.45
C ARG A 4 24.27 7.38 6.44
N GLN A 5 23.28 8.25 6.36
CA GLN A 5 22.08 8.22 7.20
C GLN A 5 21.49 6.81 7.13
N LYS A 6 21.37 6.14 8.29
CA LYS A 6 20.87 4.77 8.41
C LYS A 6 19.51 4.73 7.71
N ARG A 7 19.41 4.04 6.57
CA ARG A 7 18.17 3.94 5.78
C ARG A 7 17.10 3.32 6.68
N GLN A 8 16.13 4.12 7.11
CA GLN A 8 14.97 3.62 7.85
C GLN A 8 14.17 2.71 6.93
N ARG A 9 14.10 1.43 7.27
CA ARG A 9 13.32 0.45 6.52
C ARG A 9 11.86 0.60 6.93
N THR A 10 11.01 0.71 5.93
CA THR A 10 9.55 0.77 6.07
C THR A 10 8.97 -0.54 5.53
N ALA A 11 8.11 -1.17 6.31
CA ALA A 11 7.25 -2.25 5.81
C ALA A 11 5.99 -1.64 5.17
N VAL A 12 5.42 -2.31 4.17
CA VAL A 12 4.06 -2.02 3.69
C VAL A 12 3.21 -3.22 4.06
N CYS A 13 2.15 -3.00 4.82
CA CYS A 13 1.29 -4.07 5.32
C CYS A 13 -0.16 -3.76 5.02
N GLU A 14 -0.99 -4.79 4.87
CA GLU A 14 -2.43 -4.64 4.74
C GLU A 14 -3.15 -5.30 5.91
N VAL A 15 -4.28 -4.72 6.33
CA VAL A 15 -5.15 -5.31 7.36
C VAL A 15 -6.62 -5.08 7.00
N GLN A 16 -7.42 -6.14 7.11
CA GLN A 16 -8.89 -6.03 7.03
C GLN A 16 -9.41 -5.47 8.35
N LEU A 17 -10.35 -4.53 8.32
CA LEU A 17 -10.96 -3.97 9.52
C LEU A 17 -11.61 -5.06 10.38
N GLU A 18 -12.10 -6.14 9.74
CA GLU A 18 -12.67 -7.31 10.37
C GLU A 18 -11.62 -8.20 11.09
N GLN A 19 -10.33 -7.95 10.88
CA GLN A 19 -9.21 -8.76 11.36
C GLN A 19 -8.18 -7.97 12.20
N LEU A 20 -8.52 -6.76 12.64
CA LEU A 20 -7.61 -5.91 13.43
C LEU A 20 -7.09 -6.58 14.71
N GLU A 21 -7.89 -7.47 15.29
CA GLU A 21 -7.57 -8.20 16.52
C GLU A 21 -6.37 -9.13 16.40
N LEU A 22 -5.96 -9.50 15.18
CA LEU A 22 -4.78 -10.34 14.95
C LEU A 22 -3.46 -9.57 15.09
N GLY A 23 -3.49 -8.24 14.94
CA GLY A 23 -2.27 -7.43 14.84
C GLY A 23 -1.48 -7.77 13.58
N ILE A 24 -0.23 -7.27 13.50
CA ILE A 24 0.68 -7.57 12.39
C ILE A 24 2.03 -8.01 12.96
N GLY A 25 2.46 -9.22 12.62
CA GLY A 25 3.76 -9.78 13.01
C GLY A 25 4.79 -9.77 11.88
N ASN A 26 5.94 -10.43 12.12
CA ASN A 26 7.01 -10.60 11.13
C ASN A 26 7.65 -9.31 10.61
N LEU A 27 7.65 -8.24 11.42
CA LEU A 27 8.21 -6.93 11.05
C LEU A 27 9.59 -6.68 11.67
N ARG A 28 10.35 -7.75 11.97
CA ARG A 28 11.71 -7.60 12.51
C ARG A 28 12.59 -6.86 11.51
N GLY A 29 13.29 -5.81 11.98
CA GLY A 29 14.17 -4.98 11.14
C GLY A 29 13.48 -3.78 10.48
N TYR A 30 12.18 -3.58 10.71
CA TYR A 30 11.44 -2.38 10.33
C TYR A 30 11.18 -1.50 11.55
N GLU A 31 11.30 -0.18 11.38
CA GLU A 31 11.03 0.80 12.45
C GLU A 31 9.59 1.34 12.37
N ARG A 32 8.99 1.25 11.18
CA ARG A 32 7.64 1.71 10.88
C ARG A 32 7.04 0.90 9.73
N ALA A 33 5.71 0.91 9.66
CA ALA A 33 4.96 0.39 8.54
C ALA A 33 4.03 1.45 7.97
N LEU A 34 3.85 1.44 6.65
CA LEU A 34 2.65 1.98 6.01
C LEU A 34 1.59 0.88 6.05
N VAL A 35 0.55 1.07 6.85
CA VAL A 35 -0.55 0.12 6.98
C VAL A 35 -1.70 0.58 6.09
N ILE A 36 -2.08 -0.27 5.13
CA ILE A 36 -3.27 -0.11 4.29
C ILE A 36 -4.44 -0.79 4.98
N PHE A 37 -5.44 -0.01 5.36
CA PHE A 37 -6.68 -0.51 5.94
C PHE A 37 -7.62 -0.89 4.81
N ARG A 38 -8.24 -2.07 4.93
CA ARG A 38 -9.26 -2.56 4.01
C ARG A 38 -10.55 -2.90 4.73
N ALA A 39 -11.69 -2.72 4.08
CA ALA A 39 -12.98 -3.24 4.53
C ALA A 39 -13.65 -3.90 3.33
N ARG A 40 -14.08 -5.15 3.49
CA ARG A 40 -14.66 -5.95 2.38
C ARG A 40 -13.78 -5.92 1.11
N GLY A 41 -12.46 -5.92 1.28
CA GLY A 41 -11.48 -5.90 0.18
C GLY A 41 -11.22 -4.52 -0.48
N GLN A 42 -12.02 -3.50 -0.19
CA GLN A 42 -11.77 -2.13 -0.66
C GLN A 42 -10.66 -1.48 0.15
N VAL A 43 -9.85 -0.60 -0.47
CA VAL A 43 -8.91 0.23 0.30
C VAL A 43 -9.71 1.34 0.94
N VAL A 44 -9.56 1.45 2.25
CA VAL A 44 -10.39 2.34 3.06
C VAL A 44 -9.51 3.46 3.63
N GLY A 45 -8.26 3.17 3.97
CA GLY A 45 -7.34 4.24 4.36
C GLY A 45 -5.92 3.74 4.50
N GLN A 46 -5.04 4.64 4.91
CA GLN A 46 -3.65 4.29 5.20
C GLN A 46 -3.10 5.13 6.36
N ALA A 47 -2.27 4.52 7.22
CA ALA A 47 -1.48 5.25 8.22
C ALA A 47 -0.04 4.77 8.27
N TRP A 48 0.82 5.69 8.68
CA TRP A 48 2.15 5.38 9.19
C TRP A 48 2.04 4.94 10.65
N VAL A 49 2.45 3.71 10.93
CA VAL A 49 2.34 3.09 12.25
C VAL A 49 3.73 2.64 12.71
N PRO A 50 4.17 2.97 13.94
CA PRO A 50 5.45 2.49 14.45
C PRO A 50 5.44 0.98 14.67
N VAL A 51 6.56 0.33 14.40
CA VAL A 51 6.75 -1.11 14.64
C VAL A 51 7.47 -1.29 15.96
N MET A 52 6.85 -2.02 16.89
CA MET A 52 7.37 -2.28 18.23
C MET A 52 7.70 -3.76 18.40
N HIS A 53 8.96 -4.06 18.73
CA HIS A 53 9.45 -5.43 18.89
C HIS A 53 9.17 -6.35 17.67
N GLY A 54 9.19 -5.79 16.46
CA GLY A 54 8.91 -6.52 15.22
C GLY A 54 7.43 -6.85 14.99
N SER A 55 6.53 -6.12 15.64
CA SER A 55 5.08 -6.29 15.50
C SER A 55 4.33 -4.96 15.63
N ILE A 56 3.06 -4.95 15.23
CA ILE A 56 2.10 -3.88 15.48
C ILE A 56 0.94 -4.51 16.26
N ALA A 57 0.68 -3.98 17.46
CA ALA A 57 -0.38 -4.49 18.32
C ALA A 57 -1.77 -4.14 17.77
N PRO A 58 -2.79 -4.98 18.03
CA PRO A 58 -4.18 -4.70 17.66
C PRO A 58 -4.69 -3.34 18.15
N SER A 59 -4.35 -2.97 19.39
CA SER A 59 -4.73 -1.68 19.99
C SER A 59 -4.18 -0.49 19.21
N THR A 60 -2.93 -0.58 18.73
CA THR A 60 -2.31 0.44 17.90
C THR A 60 -3.06 0.55 16.56
N LEU A 61 -3.38 -0.57 15.91
CA LEU A 61 -4.15 -0.56 14.66
C LEU A 61 -5.52 0.10 14.85
N ARG A 62 -6.26 -0.28 15.90
CA ARG A 62 -7.56 0.31 16.23
C ARG A 62 -7.49 1.81 16.47
N ALA A 63 -6.46 2.29 17.15
CA ALA A 63 -6.28 3.71 17.42
C ALA A 63 -6.11 4.54 16.13
N HIS A 64 -5.60 3.94 15.06
CA HIS A 64 -5.44 4.62 13.77
C HIS A 64 -6.71 4.62 12.92
N VAL A 65 -7.61 3.64 13.08
CA VAL A 65 -8.83 3.52 12.25
C VAL A 65 -9.62 4.84 12.19
N PRO A 66 -10.00 5.51 13.29
CA PRO A 66 -10.81 6.73 13.22
C PRO A 66 -10.11 7.88 12.47
N VAL A 67 -8.78 7.97 12.58
CA VAL A 67 -7.98 9.06 12.02
C VAL A 67 -7.70 8.84 10.53
N THR A 68 -7.61 7.57 10.10
CA THR A 68 -7.42 7.21 8.68
C THR A 68 -8.71 6.93 7.94
N ALA A 69 -9.81 6.67 8.65
CA ALA A 69 -11.08 6.26 8.08
C ALA A 69 -12.07 7.41 7.82
N TRP A 70 -11.65 8.65 8.01
CA TRP A 70 -12.48 9.81 7.71
C TRP A 70 -12.74 10.01 6.20
N PRO A 71 -11.76 9.84 5.29
CA PRO A 71 -11.98 9.95 3.85
C PRO A 71 -12.91 8.86 3.27
N LEU A 72 -12.94 7.67 3.87
CA LEU A 72 -13.89 6.59 3.56
C LEU A 72 -15.34 6.95 3.73
N TRP A 73 -15.66 7.55 4.88
CA TRP A 73 -17.04 7.92 5.20
C TRP A 73 -17.51 8.98 4.22
N GLN A 74 -16.63 9.92 3.84
CA GLN A 74 -16.93 10.92 2.81
C GLN A 74 -17.08 10.32 1.42
N HIS A 75 -16.25 9.34 1.04
CA HIS A 75 -16.34 8.69 -0.28
C HIS A 75 -17.55 7.77 -0.41
N ASN A 76 -17.86 6.98 0.64
CA ASN A 76 -19.07 6.13 0.68
C ASN A 76 -20.36 6.97 0.79
N ALA A 77 -20.32 8.14 1.43
CA ALA A 77 -21.46 9.07 1.43
C ALA A 77 -21.63 9.78 0.06
N ALA A 78 -20.55 9.91 -0.72
CA ALA A 78 -20.57 10.54 -2.04
C ALA A 78 -21.18 9.64 -3.14
N GLU A 79 -21.30 8.32 -2.93
CA GLU A 79 -22.04 7.42 -3.85
C GLU A 79 -23.53 7.78 -4.00
N ALA A 80 -24.07 8.66 -3.16
CA ALA A 80 -25.41 9.22 -3.31
C ALA A 80 -25.51 10.36 -4.34
N LEU A 81 -24.39 10.81 -4.94
CA LEU A 81 -24.37 11.90 -5.90
C LEU A 81 -24.09 11.41 -7.33
N PRO A 82 -24.80 11.95 -8.35
CA PRO A 82 -24.53 11.61 -9.74
C PRO A 82 -23.09 11.93 -10.09
N THR A 83 -22.32 10.90 -10.42
CA THR A 83 -20.89 11.02 -10.72
C THR A 83 -20.75 11.33 -12.22
N SER A 84 -20.30 12.55 -12.55
CA SER A 84 -19.77 12.81 -13.89
C SER A 84 -18.60 11.85 -14.13
N ALA A 85 -18.44 11.33 -15.36
CA ALA A 85 -17.33 10.45 -15.69
C ALA A 85 -16.01 11.09 -15.26
N LEU A 86 -15.27 10.40 -14.37
CA LEU A 86 -13.95 10.83 -13.94
C LEU A 86 -12.98 10.72 -15.13
N PRO A 87 -11.96 11.59 -15.22
CA PRO A 87 -10.96 11.48 -16.27
C PRO A 87 -10.15 10.18 -16.13
N SER A 88 -9.68 9.67 -17.25
CA SER A 88 -8.66 8.61 -17.25
C SER A 88 -7.31 9.15 -16.74
N ALA A 89 -6.42 8.25 -16.36
CA ALA A 89 -5.10 8.57 -15.83
C ALA A 89 -4.08 7.53 -16.26
N SER A 90 -2.83 7.95 -16.38
CA SER A 90 -1.68 7.05 -16.53
C SER A 90 -0.97 6.90 -15.20
N VAL A 91 -0.80 5.66 -14.73
CA VAL A 91 -0.06 5.32 -13.53
C VAL A 91 1.32 4.81 -13.93
N VAL A 92 2.35 5.59 -13.61
CA VAL A 92 3.74 5.25 -13.88
C VAL A 92 4.40 4.73 -12.61
N VAL A 93 4.86 3.48 -12.64
CA VAL A 93 5.52 2.83 -11.50
C VAL A 93 6.99 2.59 -11.84
N CYS A 94 7.87 3.43 -11.33
CA CYS A 94 9.31 3.23 -11.43
C CYS A 94 9.78 2.31 -10.29
N THR A 95 10.46 1.22 -10.64
CA THR A 95 10.98 0.23 -9.70
C THR A 95 12.47 -0.05 -9.98
N ARG A 96 13.20 -0.51 -8.97
CA ARG A 96 14.58 -1.03 -9.09
C ARG A 96 14.79 -2.03 -7.98
N ASP A 97 15.13 -3.27 -8.33
CA ASP A 97 15.44 -4.35 -7.38
C ASP A 97 14.36 -4.57 -6.31
N ARG A 98 13.09 -4.38 -6.70
CA ARG A 98 11.90 -4.51 -5.83
C ARG A 98 10.85 -5.42 -6.43
N THR A 99 11.28 -6.52 -7.04
CA THR A 99 10.37 -7.47 -7.69
C THR A 99 9.31 -8.00 -6.72
N ASP A 100 9.69 -8.30 -5.48
CA ASP A 100 8.74 -8.81 -4.47
C ASP A 100 7.68 -7.76 -4.11
N ASP A 101 8.05 -6.49 -3.98
CA ASP A 101 7.09 -5.39 -3.78
C ASP A 101 6.15 -5.27 -4.99
N LEU A 102 6.67 -5.46 -6.22
CA LEU A 102 5.89 -5.38 -7.45
C LEU A 102 4.87 -6.51 -7.56
N VAL A 103 5.21 -7.74 -7.15
CA VAL A 103 4.26 -8.88 -7.07
C VAL A 103 3.02 -8.50 -6.27
N HIS A 104 3.21 -7.83 -5.13
CA HIS A 104 2.10 -7.41 -4.27
C HIS A 104 1.31 -6.22 -4.84
N CYS A 105 1.95 -5.36 -5.63
CA CYS A 105 1.34 -4.17 -6.21
C CYS A 105 0.48 -4.46 -7.45
N LEU A 106 0.91 -5.41 -8.30
CA LEU A 106 0.32 -5.70 -9.61
C LEU A 106 -1.20 -5.95 -9.59
N PRO A 107 -1.78 -6.74 -8.64
CA PRO A 107 -3.23 -6.94 -8.61
C PRO A 107 -4.04 -5.65 -8.41
N GLY A 108 -3.47 -4.68 -7.69
CA GLY A 108 -4.07 -3.35 -7.54
C GLY A 108 -4.06 -2.56 -8.85
N LEU A 109 -2.92 -2.54 -9.53
CA LEU A 109 -2.74 -1.85 -10.81
C LEU A 109 -3.60 -2.48 -11.93
N GLN A 110 -3.74 -3.81 -11.94
CA GLN A 110 -4.56 -4.51 -12.92
C GLN A 110 -6.04 -4.12 -12.83
N ARG A 111 -6.56 -3.88 -11.61
CA ARG A 111 -7.94 -3.37 -11.45
C ARG A 111 -8.11 -1.97 -12.03
N LEU A 112 -7.11 -1.09 -11.87
CA LEU A 112 -7.11 0.23 -12.51
C LEU A 112 -7.07 0.10 -14.03
N ALA A 113 -6.25 -0.81 -14.57
CA ALA A 113 -6.21 -1.07 -16.01
C ALA A 113 -7.58 -1.54 -16.56
N GLN A 114 -8.27 -2.42 -15.84
CA GLN A 114 -9.62 -2.88 -16.18
C GLN A 114 -10.68 -1.76 -16.15
N GLN A 115 -10.42 -0.67 -15.40
CA GLN A 115 -11.26 0.53 -15.36
C GLN A 115 -10.92 1.53 -16.48
N GLY A 116 -9.96 1.21 -17.37
CA GLY A 116 -9.58 2.05 -18.50
C GLY A 116 -8.41 3.01 -18.22
N HIS A 117 -7.69 2.83 -17.10
CA HIS A 117 -6.45 3.57 -16.82
C HIS A 117 -5.24 2.93 -17.51
N GLU A 118 -4.25 3.73 -17.91
CA GLU A 118 -3.00 3.22 -18.48
C GLU A 118 -2.01 2.90 -17.35
N ILE A 119 -1.35 1.73 -17.41
CA ILE A 119 -0.35 1.33 -16.42
C ILE A 119 1.00 1.15 -17.12
N ILE A 120 2.02 1.87 -16.66
CA ILE A 120 3.38 1.81 -17.21
C ILE A 120 4.34 1.42 -16.08
N ILE A 121 5.04 0.30 -16.23
CA ILE A 121 6.07 -0.15 -15.28
C ILE A 121 7.44 0.15 -15.88
N ILE A 122 8.27 0.87 -15.14
CA ILE A 122 9.63 1.24 -15.54
C ILE A 122 10.63 0.55 -14.64
N ASP A 123 11.25 -0.52 -15.14
CA ASP A 123 12.34 -1.20 -14.45
C ASP A 123 13.67 -0.46 -14.63
N SER A 124 14.07 0.28 -13.61
CA SER A 124 15.00 1.39 -13.70
C SER A 124 16.44 0.96 -13.45
N CYS A 125 17.15 0.42 -14.46
CA CYS A 125 18.51 -0.13 -14.31
C CYS A 125 18.52 -1.19 -13.19
N PRO A 126 17.83 -2.32 -13.41
CA PRO A 126 17.81 -3.40 -12.44
C PRO A 126 19.19 -4.06 -12.33
N SER A 127 19.45 -4.67 -11.19
CA SER A 127 20.65 -5.47 -10.94
C SER A 127 20.52 -6.93 -11.39
N ASP A 128 19.29 -7.37 -11.69
CA ASP A 128 18.95 -8.70 -12.19
C ASP A 128 17.74 -8.65 -13.16
N GLN A 129 17.24 -9.81 -13.60
CA GLN A 129 16.16 -9.92 -14.59
C GLN A 129 14.78 -10.22 -13.98
N ARG A 130 14.67 -10.30 -12.64
CA ARG A 130 13.48 -10.85 -11.95
C ARG A 130 12.23 -10.02 -12.22
N THR A 131 12.35 -8.69 -12.31
CA THR A 131 11.23 -7.80 -12.62
C THR A 131 10.70 -8.01 -14.03
N ALA A 132 11.60 -8.20 -15.01
CA ALA A 132 11.20 -8.48 -16.39
C ALA A 132 10.50 -9.84 -16.52
N GLU A 133 11.01 -10.87 -15.84
CA GLU A 133 10.40 -12.20 -15.80
C GLU A 133 9.00 -12.21 -15.16
N LEU A 134 8.75 -11.31 -14.20
CA LEU A 134 7.44 -11.20 -13.54
C LEU A 134 6.33 -10.66 -14.46
N VAL A 135 6.67 -9.80 -15.43
CA VAL A 135 5.69 -9.10 -16.29
C VAL A 135 5.67 -9.60 -17.74
N ALA A 136 6.49 -10.60 -18.08
CA ALA A 136 6.53 -11.26 -19.38
C ALA A 136 5.37 -12.24 -19.57
#